data_AF-A0A6C0ITE0-F1
#
_entry.id   AF-A0A6C0ITE0-F1
#
_cell.length_a   1.000
_cell.length_b   1.000
_cell.length_c   1.000
_cell.angle_alpha   90.00
_cell.angle_beta   90.00
_cell.angle_gamma   90.00
#
_symmetry.space_group_name_H-M   'P 1'
#
loop_
_entity.id
_entity.type
_entity.pdbx_description
1 polymer ?
#
loop_
_entity_poly.entity_id
_entity_poly.type
_entity_poly.pdbx_seq_one_letter_code
_entity_poly.pdbx_strand_id
1 'polypeptide(L)'
;MSDIRNNKARTNKKETSYKQYKNMQYMEILENYLEYPNKNLKFKYTVNGNVESTKFISEEDKADGWTQQFTNSNKFSKFLQTNLHYLPENLWGRTTVFYQDGVVVGYKANDRNINYFVHSADTDEVTKQLFDAIKPRVNINIQLINELLFVFDDKGIESWITIRAKKIVEECLRVQASQQL
;
A
#
# COMPACT_ATOMS: atom_id res chain seq x y z
N MET A 1 47.93 -5.87 36.54
CA MET A 1 47.34 -5.16 35.40
C MET A 1 47.95 -5.76 34.14
N SER A 2 47.14 -6.45 33.34
CA SER A 2 47.51 -6.95 32.01
C SER A 2 46.24 -7.09 31.18
N ASP A 3 46.31 -6.52 29.98
CA ASP A 3 45.18 -6.08 29.16
C ASP A 3 44.37 -7.21 28.54
N ILE A 4 43.05 -7.17 28.75
CA ILE A 4 42.06 -8.00 28.07
C ILE A 4 41.86 -7.42 26.66
N ARG A 5 42.55 -7.98 25.66
CA ARG A 5 42.27 -7.69 24.24
C ARG A 5 40.94 -8.35 23.85
N ASN A 6 39.90 -7.52 23.77
CA ASN A 6 38.61 -7.86 23.20
C ASN A 6 38.75 -8.27 21.72
N ASN A 7 38.83 -9.57 21.46
CA ASN A 7 38.60 -10.14 20.13
C ASN A 7 37.11 -10.06 19.80
N LYS A 8 36.65 -8.90 19.30
CA LYS A 8 35.37 -8.80 18.59
C LYS A 8 35.51 -9.59 17.29
N ALA A 9 35.06 -10.84 17.32
CA ALA A 9 34.82 -11.63 16.11
C ALA A 9 33.88 -10.83 15.19
N ARG A 10 34.45 -10.28 14.12
CA ARG A 10 33.68 -9.77 12.98
C ARG A 10 33.09 -10.98 12.27
N THR A 11 31.87 -11.35 12.64
CA THR A 11 31.04 -12.21 11.80
C THR A 11 30.69 -11.44 10.54
N ASN A 12 31.50 -11.62 9.49
CA ASN A 12 31.14 -11.26 8.13
C ASN A 12 29.95 -12.15 7.71
N LYS A 13 28.73 -11.75 8.08
CA LYS A 13 27.53 -12.21 7.37
C LYS A 13 27.73 -11.73 5.94
N LYS A 14 28.03 -12.67 5.03
CA LYS A 14 27.98 -12.42 3.58
C LYS A 14 26.63 -11.79 3.28
N GLU A 15 26.63 -10.48 3.04
CA GLU A 15 25.49 -9.77 2.49
C GLU A 15 25.16 -10.47 1.17
N THR A 16 23.99 -11.10 1.15
CA THR A 16 23.41 -11.73 -0.02
C THR A 16 23.51 -10.73 -1.16
N SER A 17 24.21 -11.11 -2.23
CA SER A 17 24.25 -10.37 -3.50
C SER A 17 22.85 -9.85 -3.80
N TYR A 18 22.72 -8.54 -3.99
CA TYR A 18 21.47 -7.86 -4.35
C TYR A 18 20.93 -8.47 -5.66
N LYS A 19 20.23 -9.60 -5.59
CA LYS A 19 19.36 -10.05 -6.69
C LYS A 19 18.37 -8.91 -6.89
N GLN A 20 18.39 -8.32 -8.08
CA GLN A 20 17.44 -7.27 -8.43
C GLN A 20 16.02 -7.83 -8.27
N TYR A 21 15.12 -7.08 -7.63
CA TYR A 21 13.71 -7.47 -7.38
C TYR A 21 13.02 -8.09 -8.61
N LYS A 22 13.37 -7.60 -9.80
CA LYS A 22 12.90 -8.12 -11.09
C LYS A 22 13.10 -9.62 -11.27
N ASN A 23 14.17 -10.18 -10.72
CA ASN A 23 14.61 -11.57 -10.93
C ASN A 23 14.36 -12.48 -9.71
N MET A 24 13.68 -11.99 -8.67
CA MET A 24 13.39 -12.80 -7.48
C MET A 24 12.21 -13.74 -7.72
N GLN A 25 12.35 -14.99 -7.27
CA GLN A 25 11.28 -15.99 -7.24
C GLN A 25 10.27 -15.68 -6.13
N TYR A 26 9.04 -16.20 -6.19
CA TYR A 26 7.99 -15.90 -5.21
C TYR A 26 8.36 -16.23 -3.76
N MET A 27 8.97 -17.38 -3.49
CA MET A 27 9.40 -17.71 -2.12
C MET A 27 10.52 -16.77 -1.64
N GLU A 28 11.47 -16.43 -2.51
CA GLU A 28 12.51 -15.44 -2.21
C GLU A 28 11.89 -14.04 -1.99
N ILE A 29 10.82 -13.72 -2.72
CA ILE A 29 10.01 -12.52 -2.55
C ILE A 29 9.47 -12.55 -1.11
N LEU A 30 8.64 -13.53 -0.74
CA LEU A 30 8.01 -13.63 0.58
C LEU A 30 8.99 -13.52 1.75
N GLU A 31 10.15 -14.17 1.66
CA GLU A 31 11.18 -14.16 2.72
C GLU A 31 11.80 -12.77 2.97
N ASN A 32 11.76 -11.87 1.99
CA ASN A 32 12.36 -10.54 2.08
C ASN A 32 11.35 -9.44 2.44
N TYR A 33 10.05 -9.75 2.53
CA TYR A 33 9.02 -8.75 2.80
C TYR A 33 8.92 -8.35 4.28
N LEU A 34 8.68 -7.07 4.48
CA LEU A 34 8.16 -6.53 5.72
C LEU A 34 6.64 -6.40 5.58
N GLU A 35 5.92 -6.77 6.63
CA GLU A 35 4.50 -6.45 6.74
C GLU A 35 4.31 -4.94 6.82
N TYR A 36 3.34 -4.44 6.07
CA TYR A 36 2.85 -3.08 6.24
C TYR A 36 1.73 -3.10 7.31
N PRO A 37 1.73 -2.22 8.33
CA PRO A 37 2.76 -1.24 8.72
C PRO A 37 3.83 -1.79 9.67
N ASN A 38 5.12 -1.52 9.41
CA ASN A 38 6.24 -1.90 10.28
C ASN A 38 6.77 -0.72 11.11
N LYS A 39 6.98 -0.88 12.43
CA LYS A 39 7.42 0.19 13.35
C LYS A 39 8.76 0.85 13.02
N ASN A 40 9.65 0.16 12.29
CA ASN A 40 10.95 0.68 11.89
C ASN A 40 10.91 1.43 10.55
N LEU A 41 9.75 1.41 9.90
CA LEU A 41 9.52 2.06 8.62
C LEU A 41 9.20 3.53 8.87
N LYS A 42 9.97 4.41 8.23
CA LYS A 42 9.68 5.85 8.19
C LYS A 42 9.31 6.22 6.76
N PHE A 43 8.27 7.01 6.65
CA PHE A 43 7.73 7.55 5.41
C PHE A 43 7.87 9.06 5.44
N LYS A 44 8.16 9.67 4.29
CA LYS A 44 7.90 11.10 4.12
C LYS A 44 6.68 11.25 3.22
N TYR A 45 5.95 12.32 3.41
CA TYR A 45 4.75 12.61 2.64
C TYR A 45 4.59 14.13 2.52
N THR A 46 3.83 14.56 1.52
CA THR A 46 3.53 15.98 1.32
C THR A 46 2.08 16.26 1.72
N VAL A 47 1.89 17.21 2.62
CA VAL A 47 0.57 17.77 2.99
C VAL A 47 0.65 19.29 2.85
N ASN A 48 -0.30 19.88 2.12
CA ASN A 48 -0.38 21.34 1.91
C ASN A 48 0.94 21.95 1.41
N GLY A 49 1.71 21.21 0.60
CA GLY A 49 3.00 21.63 0.06
C GLY A 49 4.20 21.43 1.00
N ASN A 50 3.98 21.07 2.27
CA ASN A 50 5.05 20.80 3.24
C ASN A 50 5.40 19.31 3.28
N VAL A 51 6.69 19.01 3.37
CA VAL A 51 7.18 17.62 3.50
C VAL A 51 7.31 17.26 4.97
N GLU A 52 6.50 16.31 5.41
CA GLU A 52 6.52 15.78 6.77
C GLU A 52 7.11 14.36 6.78
N SER A 53 7.60 13.93 7.95
CA SER A 53 8.08 12.57 8.16
C SER A 53 7.30 11.90 9.27
N THR A 54 6.79 10.71 9.00
CA THR A 54 6.06 9.92 9.99
C THR A 54 6.54 8.47 9.99
N LYS A 55 6.31 7.78 11.11
CA LYS A 55 6.52 6.33 11.23
C LYS A 55 5.35 5.54 10.63
N PHE A 56 4.18 6.18 10.55
CA PHE A 56 2.95 5.54 10.14
C PHE A 56 2.06 6.56 9.45
N ILE A 57 1.45 6.15 8.34
CA ILE A 57 0.45 6.94 7.64
C ILE A 57 -0.83 6.14 7.72
N SER A 58 -1.87 6.76 8.27
CA SER A 58 -3.12 6.08 8.52
C SER A 58 -3.89 5.87 7.21
N GLU A 59 -4.91 5.02 7.27
CA GLU A 59 -5.77 4.80 6.11
C GLU A 59 -6.66 6.02 5.84
N GLU A 60 -6.97 6.82 6.87
CA GLU A 60 -7.65 8.11 6.75
C GLU A 60 -6.80 9.13 6.00
N ASP A 61 -5.51 9.25 6.36
CA ASP A 61 -4.58 10.12 5.64
C ASP A 61 -4.58 9.75 4.15
N LYS A 62 -4.46 8.45 3.85
CA LYS A 62 -4.54 7.87 2.48
C LYS A 62 -5.85 8.17 1.77
N ALA A 63 -6.96 8.12 2.47
CA ALA A 63 -8.24 8.46 1.90
C ALA A 63 -8.28 9.92 1.42
N ASP A 64 -7.56 10.83 2.08
CA ASP A 64 -7.52 12.27 1.74
C ASP A 64 -6.50 12.63 0.64
N GLY A 65 -5.75 11.64 0.11
CA GLY A 65 -4.97 11.82 -1.12
C GLY A 65 -3.55 12.36 -0.94
N TRP A 66 -2.90 12.10 0.19
CA TRP A 66 -1.46 12.37 0.33
C TRP A 66 -0.63 11.65 -0.74
N THR A 67 0.50 12.25 -1.09
CA THR A 67 1.50 11.62 -1.94
C THR A 67 2.70 11.21 -1.09
N GLN A 68 3.05 9.93 -1.13
CA GLN A 68 4.23 9.42 -0.47
C GLN A 68 5.49 9.98 -1.12
N GLN A 69 6.31 10.66 -0.34
CA GLN A 69 7.64 11.07 -0.73
C GLN A 69 8.63 10.06 -0.15
N PHE A 70 9.11 9.14 -0.98
CA PHE A 70 10.27 8.37 -0.58
C PHE A 70 11.54 9.19 -0.76
N THR A 71 12.51 9.00 0.14
CA THR A 71 13.86 9.52 -0.06
C THR A 71 14.46 8.89 -1.31
N ASN A 72 15.03 9.69 -2.21
CA ASN A 72 15.77 9.24 -3.40
C ASN A 72 17.12 8.55 -3.05
N SER A 73 17.17 7.83 -1.93
CA SER A 73 18.32 7.03 -1.54
C SER A 73 18.50 5.92 -2.56
N ASN A 74 19.64 5.91 -3.26
CA ASN A 74 20.07 4.86 -4.18
C ASN A 74 20.24 3.47 -3.51
N LYS A 75 20.15 3.40 -2.17
CA LYS A 75 19.96 2.13 -1.45
C LYS A 75 18.47 1.76 -1.48
N PHE A 76 18.07 1.01 -2.51
CA PHE A 76 16.82 0.27 -2.57
C PHE A 76 16.87 -0.86 -1.53
N SER A 77 15.94 -0.94 -0.59
CA SER A 77 16.01 -2.00 0.45
C SER A 77 14.68 -2.37 1.11
N LYS A 78 13.54 -1.87 0.65
CA LYS A 78 12.26 -2.11 1.33
C LYS A 78 11.31 -2.84 0.42
N PHE A 79 10.91 -4.02 0.88
CA PHE A 79 9.94 -4.88 0.25
C PHE A 79 8.72 -4.86 1.18
N LEU A 80 7.57 -4.37 0.69
CA LEU A 80 6.31 -4.33 1.42
C LEU A 80 5.26 -5.26 0.84
N GLN A 81 4.69 -6.07 1.73
CA GLN A 81 3.58 -6.95 1.39
C GLN A 81 2.27 -6.25 1.75
N THR A 82 1.28 -6.32 0.85
CA THR A 82 -0.02 -5.68 1.05
C THR A 82 -1.13 -6.40 0.28
N ASN A 83 -2.38 -6.08 0.60
CA ASN A 83 -3.52 -6.37 -0.27
C ASN A 83 -3.80 -5.19 -1.20
N LEU A 84 -4.58 -5.42 -2.27
CA LEU A 84 -4.88 -4.40 -3.27
C LEU A 84 -5.59 -3.18 -2.67
N HIS A 85 -6.51 -3.38 -1.73
CA HIS A 85 -7.27 -2.31 -1.09
C HIS A 85 -6.41 -1.41 -0.18
N TYR A 86 -5.20 -1.84 0.19
CA TYR A 86 -4.22 -1.05 0.95
C TYR A 86 -3.11 -0.45 0.06
N LEU A 87 -3.06 -0.81 -1.23
CA LEU A 87 -2.06 -0.30 -2.16
C LEU A 87 -2.27 1.21 -2.39
N PRO A 88 -1.23 2.06 -2.26
CA PRO A 88 -1.34 3.49 -2.53
C PRO A 88 -1.88 3.78 -3.93
N GLU A 89 -2.85 4.69 -4.02
CA GLU A 89 -3.60 5.05 -5.24
C GLU A 89 -2.69 5.32 -6.45
N ASN A 90 -1.58 6.05 -6.25
CA ASN A 90 -0.63 6.41 -7.31
C ASN A 90 0.07 5.20 -7.96
N LEU A 91 -0.02 4.02 -7.35
CA LEU A 91 0.61 2.78 -7.83
C LEU A 91 -0.32 1.86 -8.59
N TRP A 92 -1.64 2.08 -8.54
CA TRP A 92 -2.62 1.20 -9.17
C TRP A 92 -2.38 1.07 -10.68
N GLY A 93 -2.15 2.19 -11.37
CA GLY A 93 -1.84 2.22 -12.80
C GLY A 93 -0.44 1.70 -13.16
N ARG A 94 0.38 1.35 -12.18
CA ARG A 94 1.75 0.82 -12.35
C ARG A 94 1.89 -0.63 -11.90
N THR A 95 0.78 -1.27 -11.53
CA THR A 95 0.77 -2.67 -11.14
C THR A 95 1.11 -3.56 -12.34
N THR A 96 1.91 -4.59 -12.10
CA THR A 96 2.28 -5.61 -13.09
C THR A 96 1.92 -6.97 -12.52
N VAL A 97 1.21 -7.79 -13.29
CA VAL A 97 0.79 -9.12 -12.83
C VAL A 97 2.02 -9.98 -12.58
N PHE A 98 2.04 -10.68 -11.45
CA PHE A 98 3.10 -11.62 -11.11
C PHE A 98 2.60 -13.06 -11.23
N TYR A 99 3.31 -13.84 -12.03
CA TYR A 99 3.04 -15.24 -12.26
C TYR A 99 4.09 -16.10 -11.59
N GLN A 100 3.66 -17.22 -11.01
CA GLN A 100 4.52 -18.32 -10.61
C GLN A 100 3.92 -19.61 -11.15
N ASP A 101 4.74 -20.41 -11.84
CA ASP A 101 4.32 -21.70 -12.39
C ASP A 101 3.04 -21.63 -13.24
N GLY A 102 2.84 -20.51 -13.94
CA GLY A 102 1.67 -20.25 -14.80
C GLY A 102 0.44 -19.72 -14.07
N VAL A 103 0.47 -19.58 -12.74
CA VAL A 103 -0.64 -19.08 -11.92
C VAL A 103 -0.39 -17.63 -11.50
N VAL A 104 -1.44 -16.80 -11.54
CA VAL A 104 -1.38 -15.44 -10.98
C VAL A 104 -1.32 -15.53 -9.46
N VAL A 105 -0.22 -15.07 -8.87
CA VAL A 105 -0.03 -15.04 -7.41
C VAL A 105 -0.25 -13.64 -6.82
N GLY A 106 -0.35 -12.62 -7.68
CA GLY A 106 -0.57 -11.25 -7.24
C GLY A 106 -0.03 -10.22 -8.24
N TYR A 107 0.39 -9.07 -7.71
CA TYR A 107 0.90 -7.95 -8.50
C TYR A 107 2.18 -7.39 -7.90
N LYS A 108 3.09 -6.95 -8.76
CA LYS A 108 4.25 -6.15 -8.38
C LYS A 108 3.99 -4.69 -8.71
N ALA A 109 4.25 -3.82 -7.76
CA ALA A 109 4.35 -2.38 -7.99
C ALA A 109 5.64 -1.85 -7.38
N ASN A 110 6.12 -0.71 -7.86
CA ASN A 110 7.29 -0.06 -7.29
C ASN A 110 7.01 1.44 -7.18
N ASP A 111 7.45 2.01 -6.06
CA ASP A 111 7.51 3.45 -5.88
C ASP A 111 8.90 3.84 -5.37
N ARG A 112 9.72 4.42 -6.27
CA ARG A 112 11.10 4.81 -5.98
C ARG A 112 11.88 3.66 -5.34
N ASN A 113 12.18 3.75 -4.04
CA ASN A 113 13.00 2.79 -3.31
C ASN A 113 12.23 1.67 -2.60
N ILE A 114 10.90 1.60 -2.79
CA ILE A 114 10.04 0.58 -2.20
C ILE A 114 9.45 -0.32 -3.29
N ASN A 115 9.59 -1.62 -3.09
CA ASN A 115 8.93 -2.65 -3.90
C ASN A 115 7.71 -3.16 -3.15
N TYR A 116 6.55 -3.12 -3.79
CA TYR A 116 5.31 -3.68 -3.29
C TYR A 116 5.06 -5.02 -3.95
N PHE A 117 4.74 -6.02 -3.12
CA PHE A 117 4.09 -7.23 -3.56
C PHE A 117 2.66 -7.24 -3.01
N VAL A 118 1.72 -7.21 -3.95
CA VAL A 118 0.29 -7.22 -3.67
C VAL A 118 -0.17 -8.66 -3.83
N HIS A 119 -0.57 -9.30 -2.74
CA HIS A 119 -1.09 -10.67 -2.81
C HIS A 119 -2.42 -10.69 -3.53
N SER A 120 -2.64 -11.72 -4.34
CA SER A 120 -3.97 -11.95 -4.86
C SER A 120 -4.91 -12.32 -3.71
N ALA A 121 -5.99 -11.57 -3.57
CA ALA A 121 -7.02 -11.78 -2.57
C ALA A 121 -8.38 -12.00 -3.23
N ASP A 122 -9.29 -12.66 -2.53
CA ASP A 122 -10.69 -12.83 -2.94
C ASP A 122 -11.43 -11.49 -3.07
N THR A 123 -10.93 -10.45 -2.41
CA THR A 123 -11.46 -9.08 -2.49
C THR A 123 -10.93 -8.26 -3.66
N ASP A 124 -9.97 -8.76 -4.46
CA ASP A 124 -9.32 -7.95 -5.51
C ASP A 124 -10.30 -7.41 -6.56
N GLU A 125 -11.28 -8.22 -6.96
CA GLU A 125 -12.26 -7.83 -7.97
C GLU A 125 -13.18 -6.71 -7.45
N VAL A 126 -13.72 -6.90 -6.25
CA VAL A 126 -14.56 -5.89 -5.57
C VAL A 126 -13.75 -4.62 -5.29
N THR A 127 -12.47 -4.77 -4.95
CA THR A 127 -11.53 -3.66 -4.73
C THR A 127 -11.33 -2.82 -6.00
N LYS A 128 -11.18 -3.46 -7.17
CA LYS A 128 -11.10 -2.76 -8.46
C LYS A 128 -12.39 -2.05 -8.81
N GLN A 129 -13.53 -2.72 -8.65
CA GLN A 129 -14.83 -2.13 -8.91
C GLN A 129 -15.07 -0.91 -8.02
N LEU A 130 -14.72 -0.99 -6.73
CA LEU A 130 -14.84 0.14 -5.82
C LEU A 130 -13.93 1.30 -6.23
N PHE A 131 -12.71 1.01 -6.67
CA PHE A 131 -11.76 2.02 -7.12
C PHE A 131 -12.28 2.78 -8.33
N ASP A 132 -12.81 2.05 -9.31
CA ASP A 132 -13.38 2.64 -10.51
C ASP A 132 -14.69 3.37 -10.22
N ALA A 133 -15.48 2.92 -9.24
CA ALA A 133 -16.73 3.57 -8.84
C ALA A 133 -16.51 4.92 -8.12
N ILE A 134 -15.42 5.07 -7.35
CA ILE A 134 -15.12 6.30 -6.60
C ILE A 134 -14.24 7.30 -7.36
N LYS A 135 -13.67 6.91 -8.50
CA LYS A 135 -12.76 7.74 -9.31
C LYS A 135 -13.45 8.91 -10.04
N PRO A 136 -14.68 8.76 -10.59
CA PRO A 136 -15.40 9.88 -11.20
C PRO A 136 -15.72 10.98 -10.19
N ARG A 137 -15.65 12.24 -10.62
CA ARG A 137 -16.05 13.40 -9.80
C ARG A 137 -17.53 13.78 -9.97
N VAL A 138 -18.21 13.19 -10.95
CA VAL A 138 -19.60 13.48 -11.31
C VAL A 138 -20.32 12.18 -11.63
N ASN A 139 -21.65 12.15 -11.45
CA ASN A 139 -22.50 10.99 -11.71
C ASN A 139 -22.06 9.72 -10.96
N ILE A 140 -21.67 9.88 -9.70
CA ILE A 140 -21.23 8.78 -8.85
C ILE A 140 -22.44 7.86 -8.55
N ASN A 141 -22.29 6.56 -8.83
CA ASN A 141 -23.31 5.57 -8.53
C ASN A 141 -23.22 5.15 -7.05
N ILE A 142 -23.96 5.85 -6.19
CA ILE A 142 -23.98 5.62 -4.74
C ILE A 142 -24.53 4.25 -4.37
N GLN A 143 -25.50 3.74 -5.12
CA GLN A 143 -26.05 2.41 -4.87
C GLN A 143 -24.97 1.33 -5.05
N LEU A 144 -24.24 1.38 -6.17
CA LEU A 144 -23.13 0.47 -6.43
C LEU A 144 -22.04 0.58 -5.36
N ILE A 145 -21.69 1.80 -4.93
CA ILE A 145 -20.68 1.99 -3.87
C ILE A 145 -21.13 1.31 -2.56
N ASN A 146 -22.38 1.45 -2.15
CA ASN A 146 -22.91 0.80 -0.95
C ASN A 146 -22.90 -0.73 -1.06
N GLU A 147 -23.27 -1.27 -2.22
CA GLU A 147 -23.23 -2.72 -2.48
C GLU A 147 -21.80 -3.27 -2.38
N LEU A 148 -20.83 -2.54 -2.93
CA LEU A 148 -19.41 -2.92 -2.85
C LEU A 148 -18.85 -2.77 -1.42
N LEU A 149 -19.23 -1.70 -0.70
CA LEU A 149 -18.82 -1.48 0.69
C LEU A 149 -19.28 -2.59 1.63
N PHE A 150 -20.48 -3.14 1.41
CA PHE A 150 -21.01 -4.23 2.23
C PHE A 150 -20.06 -5.44 2.31
N VAL A 151 -19.39 -5.78 1.19
CA VAL A 151 -18.42 -6.89 1.16
C VAL A 151 -17.21 -6.61 2.06
N PHE A 152 -16.75 -5.36 2.11
CA PHE A 152 -15.63 -4.97 2.97
C PHE A 152 -16.04 -4.91 4.43
N ASP A 153 -17.23 -4.40 4.74
CA ASP A 153 -17.75 -4.33 6.10
C ASP A 153 -17.98 -5.74 6.67
N ASP A 154 -18.52 -6.67 5.89
CA ASP A 154 -18.67 -8.10 6.28
C ASP A 154 -17.32 -8.76 6.61
N LYS A 155 -16.26 -8.38 5.87
CA LYS A 155 -14.89 -8.86 6.10
C LYS A 155 -14.13 -8.06 7.16
N GLY A 156 -14.71 -7.00 7.72
CA GLY A 156 -14.05 -6.11 8.68
C GLY A 156 -12.85 -5.35 8.09
N ILE A 157 -12.87 -5.05 6.79
CA ILE A 157 -11.76 -4.38 6.09
C ILE A 157 -12.00 -2.87 6.07
N GLU A 158 -11.18 -2.15 6.83
CA GLU A 158 -11.07 -0.70 6.78
C GLU A 158 -9.75 -0.31 6.12
N SER A 159 -9.84 0.33 4.95
CA SER A 159 -8.71 0.72 4.11
C SER A 159 -8.98 2.08 3.50
N TRP A 160 -7.96 2.73 2.96
CA TRP A 160 -8.11 4.08 2.42
C TRP A 160 -9.23 4.21 1.38
N ILE A 161 -9.42 3.18 0.57
CA ILE A 161 -10.42 3.14 -0.49
C ILE A 161 -11.84 3.01 0.09
N THR A 162 -12.02 2.22 1.15
CA THR A 162 -13.32 2.08 1.83
C THR A 162 -13.67 3.31 2.65
N ILE A 163 -12.68 3.92 3.32
CA ILE A 163 -12.86 5.20 4.03
C ILE A 163 -13.26 6.31 3.05
N ARG A 164 -12.56 6.42 1.92
CA ARG A 164 -12.88 7.42 0.89
C ARG A 164 -14.28 7.20 0.31
N ALA A 165 -14.64 5.95 0.00
CA ALA A 165 -15.97 5.59 -0.46
C ALA A 165 -17.06 6.00 0.53
N LYS A 166 -16.89 5.71 1.82
CA LYS A 166 -17.82 6.13 2.90
C LYS A 166 -17.99 7.65 2.94
N LYS A 167 -16.89 8.41 2.89
CA LYS A 167 -16.91 9.89 2.83
C LYS A 167 -17.72 10.42 1.63
N ILE A 168 -17.55 9.82 0.45
CA ILE A 168 -18.30 10.20 -0.76
C ILE A 168 -19.80 9.95 -0.58
N VAL A 169 -20.19 8.79 -0.03
CA VAL A 169 -21.60 8.47 0.25
C VAL A 169 -22.21 9.49 1.21
N GLU A 170 -21.52 9.81 2.31
CA GLU A 170 -21.97 10.80 3.28
C GLU A 170 -22.15 12.19 2.65
N GLU A 171 -21.21 12.64 1.83
CA GLU A 171 -21.28 13.93 1.14
C GLU A 171 -22.46 13.99 0.17
N CYS A 172 -22.68 12.95 -0.62
CA CYS A 172 -23.81 12.88 -1.55
C CYS A 172 -25.17 12.91 -0.81
N LEU A 173 -25.29 12.18 0.30
CA LEU A 173 -26.51 12.20 1.12
C LEU A 173 -26.77 13.57 1.73
N ARG A 174 -25.73 14.28 2.19
CA ARG A 174 -25.85 15.65 2.70
C ARG A 174 -26.34 16.63 1.64
N VAL A 175 -25.82 16.54 0.42
CA VAL A 175 -26.23 17.39 -0.71
C VAL A 175 -27.67 17.11 -1.11
N GLN A 176 -28.10 15.85 -1.12
CA GLN A 176 -29.50 15.50 -1.41
C GLN A 176 -30.45 16.03 -0.33
N ALA A 177 -30.08 15.91 0.94
CA ALA A 177 -30.87 16.42 2.06
C ALA A 177 -30.99 17.96 2.05
N SER A 178 -29.93 18.69 1.66
CA SER A 178 -29.96 20.15 1.58
C SER A 178 -30.74 20.70 0.39
N GLN A 179 -30.94 19.91 -0.67
CA GLN A 179 -31.76 20.27 -1.83
C GLN A 179 -33.27 20.02 -1.63
N GLN A 180 -33.65 19.33 -0.55
CA GLN A 180 -35.04 19.03 -0.21
C GLN A 180 -35.65 20.00 0.82
N LEU A 181 -34.87 20.97 1.30
CA LEU A 181 -35.26 22.04 2.22
C LEU A 181 -35.40 23.37 1.47
#